data_AF-A0A2N2K4C8-F1
#
_entry.id   AF-A0A2N2K4C8-F1
#
_cell.length_a   1.000
_cell.length_b   1.000
_cell.length_c   1.000
_cell.angle_alpha   90.00
_cell.angle_beta   90.00
_cell.angle_gamma   90.00
#
_symmetry.space_group_name_H-M   'P 1'
#
loop_
_entity.id
_entity.type
_entity.pdbx_description
1 polymer ?
#
loop_
_entity_poly.entity_id
_entity_poly.type
_entity_poly.pdbx_seq_one_letter_code
_entity_poly.pdbx_strand_id
1 'polypeptide(L)'
;MAFQIPKQQYSGKIGTTTVGKGAKAITLGGADAYPFYLFEGKMENPPRIAMEVWDFDPSQDWPAAAVEPFKDVVGSPDAWAKKCVEKYGADMIVVQLKSTDPNGMDRSPADAAKVAAKILKAVDVPVIFWGTANNQKDEEVLKQISEACQGKNVGLSPIEEGNHKAIGASALAYGQTIVASSPIDVNLAKQLNILLGNLGVSLNKVIIDPTTGGLGYGMEYSYSVMERIRMAALTQEDDKLQIPIIANVGNEIWKSKECGLSIEDAPTLGDPERRAITMETVAATCYLLAGADIVTLRHPESVRLVRSFIQLMVKGGAATDVKEITKSLPLAKADLAAIAPKPVLTIAKEEGKAKPAKPKEAPKAAAKPEKKAEAPKAAPAKEKVVEMKPKAEDQEKAKADAEAKSKAEAEAKVKADAEAKAKAEADAKSKEEARKKAEEDAAKKAAEAAKRNAEEEARNKARAKEEEKDQLLALRQKRAAEREKVEAERRAAAGEAAPKKAAARQAGLVDRLIENLDRIHKR
;
A
#
# COMPACT_ATOMS: atom_id res chain seq x y z
N MET A 1 -7.56 -48.44 15.94
CA MET A 1 -8.08 -47.33 16.76
C MET A 1 -8.96 -46.44 15.89
N ALA A 2 -9.92 -45.71 16.46
CA ALA A 2 -10.64 -44.67 15.71
C ALA A 2 -9.68 -43.52 15.36
N PHE A 3 -9.88 -42.90 14.19
CA PHE A 3 -9.17 -41.67 13.83
C PHE A 3 -9.70 -40.51 14.67
N GLN A 4 -8.79 -39.71 15.23
CA GLN A 4 -9.10 -38.45 15.91
C GLN A 4 -8.42 -37.32 15.14
N ILE A 5 -9.17 -36.26 14.84
CA ILE A 5 -8.61 -35.05 14.23
C ILE A 5 -7.71 -34.37 15.29
N PRO A 6 -6.41 -34.17 15.02
CA PRO A 6 -5.55 -33.39 15.91
C PRO A 6 -6.10 -31.98 16.01
N LYS A 7 -6.24 -31.45 17.22
CA LYS A 7 -6.68 -30.07 17.45
C LYS A 7 -5.53 -29.19 17.91
N GLN A 8 -5.49 -27.96 17.41
CA GLN A 8 -4.60 -26.93 17.94
C GLN A 8 -5.10 -26.50 19.33
N GLN A 9 -4.17 -26.22 20.25
CA GLN A 9 -4.48 -25.51 21.49
C GLN A 9 -4.40 -24.01 21.24
N TYR A 10 -5.50 -23.32 21.48
CA TYR A 10 -5.59 -21.86 21.42
C TYR A 10 -5.64 -21.30 22.84
N SER A 11 -4.92 -20.20 23.06
CA SER A 11 -4.81 -19.51 24.35
C SER A 11 -5.40 -18.10 24.30
N GLY A 12 -5.56 -17.53 23.09
CA GLY A 12 -6.18 -16.24 22.85
C GLY A 12 -7.37 -16.31 21.91
N LYS A 13 -8.14 -15.21 21.86
CA LYS A 13 -9.30 -15.02 20.98
C LYS A 13 -9.15 -13.67 20.28
N ILE A 14 -9.60 -13.55 19.04
CA ILE A 14 -9.64 -12.26 18.35
C ILE A 14 -10.73 -11.40 18.98
N GLY A 15 -10.38 -10.21 19.48
CA GLY A 15 -11.31 -9.23 20.01
C GLY A 15 -12.31 -8.76 18.95
N THR A 16 -13.35 -8.06 19.39
CA THR A 16 -14.41 -7.57 18.50
C THR A 16 -14.32 -6.06 18.30
N THR A 17 -14.37 -5.63 17.04
CA THR A 17 -14.44 -4.20 16.65
C THR A 17 -15.74 -3.94 15.92
N THR A 18 -16.42 -2.84 16.25
CA THR A 18 -17.71 -2.47 15.63
C THR A 18 -17.56 -1.20 14.78
N VAL A 19 -18.06 -1.24 13.55
CA VAL A 19 -18.10 -0.08 12.62
C VAL A 19 -19.56 0.28 12.31
N GLY A 20 -19.86 1.57 12.19
CA GLY A 20 -21.22 2.09 11.99
C GLY A 20 -22.06 2.14 13.27
N LYS A 21 -23.36 2.43 13.09
CA LYS A 21 -24.37 2.57 14.17
C LYS A 21 -25.72 2.00 13.75
N GLY A 22 -26.59 1.74 14.74
CA GLY A 22 -27.94 1.24 14.51
C GLY A 22 -27.97 -0.20 13.99
N ALA A 23 -29.09 -0.62 13.40
CA ALA A 23 -29.33 -1.99 12.95
C ALA A 23 -28.43 -2.48 11.79
N LYS A 24 -27.64 -1.58 11.18
CA LYS A 24 -26.66 -1.88 10.13
C LYS A 24 -25.21 -1.77 10.61
N ALA A 25 -24.95 -1.54 11.90
CA ALA A 25 -23.61 -1.65 12.45
C ALA A 25 -23.06 -3.07 12.27
N ILE A 26 -21.78 -3.20 11.96
CA ILE A 26 -21.11 -4.49 11.73
C ILE A 26 -20.03 -4.69 12.77
N THR A 27 -20.13 -5.85 13.43
CA THR A 27 -19.09 -6.38 14.31
C THR A 27 -18.17 -7.33 13.52
N LEU A 28 -16.88 -7.26 13.82
CA LEU A 28 -15.77 -7.99 13.21
C LEU A 28 -15.06 -8.83 14.29
N GLY A 29 -14.25 -9.81 13.91
CA GLY A 29 -13.51 -10.65 14.86
C GLY A 29 -14.40 -11.58 15.69
N GLY A 30 -13.96 -11.89 16.91
CA GLY A 30 -14.62 -12.88 17.76
C GLY A 30 -14.30 -14.34 17.38
N ALA A 31 -13.24 -14.59 16.61
CA ALA A 31 -12.76 -15.94 16.30
C ALA A 31 -11.82 -16.47 17.41
N ASP A 32 -12.00 -17.74 17.83
CA ASP A 32 -11.16 -18.41 18.83
C ASP A 32 -10.30 -19.56 18.27
N ALA A 33 -10.25 -19.69 16.94
CA ALA A 33 -9.36 -20.59 16.19
C ALA A 33 -8.86 -19.93 14.88
N TYR A 34 -7.99 -20.62 14.14
CA TYR A 34 -7.52 -20.16 12.82
C TYR A 34 -8.66 -20.00 11.78
N PRO A 35 -8.44 -19.21 10.71
CA PRO A 35 -9.48 -18.85 9.76
C PRO A 35 -10.25 -20.05 9.19
N PHE A 36 -11.57 -20.04 9.37
CA PHE A 36 -12.50 -21.11 8.98
C PHE A 36 -12.26 -22.50 9.62
N TYR A 37 -11.44 -22.63 10.68
CA TYR A 37 -11.20 -23.92 11.37
C TYR A 37 -12.33 -24.28 12.35
N LEU A 38 -13.57 -24.27 11.84
CA LEU A 38 -14.83 -24.44 12.59
C LEU A 38 -15.05 -25.85 13.18
N PHE A 39 -14.12 -26.78 12.94
CA PHE A 39 -14.08 -28.10 13.58
C PHE A 39 -13.40 -28.08 14.95
N GLU A 40 -12.63 -27.03 15.27
CA GLU A 40 -11.90 -26.89 16.53
C GLU A 40 -12.16 -25.57 17.29
N GLY A 41 -12.68 -24.54 16.63
CA GLY A 41 -13.17 -23.32 17.30
C GLY A 41 -14.40 -22.70 16.63
N LYS A 42 -14.66 -21.45 16.98
CA LYS A 42 -15.78 -20.62 16.54
C LYS A 42 -15.26 -19.40 15.79
N MET A 43 -16.12 -18.87 14.92
CA MET A 43 -15.95 -17.57 14.27
C MET A 43 -17.28 -16.82 14.39
N GLU A 44 -17.43 -16.05 15.48
CA GLU A 44 -18.70 -15.41 15.85
C GLU A 44 -19.19 -14.41 14.79
N ASN A 45 -18.27 -13.70 14.14
CA ASN A 45 -18.56 -12.83 13.01
C ASN A 45 -17.83 -13.36 11.77
N PRO A 46 -18.55 -13.84 10.74
CA PRO A 46 -17.94 -14.16 9.45
C PRO A 46 -17.29 -12.93 8.79
N PRO A 47 -16.21 -13.12 8.00
CA PRO A 47 -15.58 -12.05 7.25
C PRO A 47 -16.55 -11.28 6.33
N ARG A 48 -16.23 -10.02 6.09
CA ARG A 48 -17.07 -9.04 5.39
C ARG A 48 -16.42 -8.57 4.10
N ILE A 49 -17.25 -8.24 3.12
CA ILE A 49 -16.80 -7.66 1.86
C ILE A 49 -17.16 -6.18 1.84
N ALA A 50 -16.14 -5.34 1.89
CA ALA A 50 -16.28 -3.93 1.56
C ALA A 50 -16.16 -3.74 0.04
N MET A 51 -16.88 -2.79 -0.53
CA MET A 51 -16.59 -2.32 -1.90
C MET A 51 -15.88 -0.97 -1.87
N GLU A 52 -14.87 -0.80 -2.71
CA GLU A 52 -14.20 0.50 -2.87
C GLU A 52 -15.02 1.46 -3.74
N VAL A 53 -14.93 2.74 -3.40
CA VAL A 53 -15.49 3.88 -4.12
C VAL A 53 -14.43 4.97 -4.07
N TRP A 54 -14.13 5.64 -5.19
CA TRP A 54 -13.21 6.78 -5.20
C TRP A 54 -13.97 8.10 -5.03
N ASP A 55 -13.32 9.12 -4.48
CA ASP A 55 -13.89 10.45 -4.27
C ASP A 55 -13.84 11.36 -5.51
N PHE A 56 -13.33 10.85 -6.63
CA PHE A 56 -13.39 11.43 -7.97
C PHE A 56 -13.72 10.36 -9.00
N ASP A 57 -13.80 10.74 -10.28
CA ASP A 57 -14.04 9.84 -11.41
C ASP A 57 -12.73 9.27 -11.99
N PRO A 58 -12.38 7.98 -11.76
CA PRO A 58 -11.16 7.37 -12.30
C PRO A 58 -11.33 6.74 -13.69
N SER A 59 -12.40 7.04 -14.44
CA SER A 59 -12.70 6.37 -15.72
C SER A 59 -11.62 6.46 -16.79
N GLN A 60 -10.66 7.38 -16.65
CA GLN A 60 -9.51 7.53 -17.57
C GLN A 60 -8.30 6.69 -17.16
N ASP A 61 -8.14 6.39 -15.87
CA ASP A 61 -6.96 5.70 -15.30
C ASP A 61 -7.22 4.20 -15.06
N TRP A 62 -8.48 3.81 -14.98
CA TRP A 62 -8.88 2.43 -14.67
C TRP A 62 -9.03 1.56 -15.94
N PRO A 63 -8.67 0.26 -15.88
CA PRO A 63 -8.99 -0.67 -16.96
C PRO A 63 -10.49 -0.71 -17.25
N ALA A 64 -10.88 -0.85 -18.51
CA ALA A 64 -12.29 -0.83 -18.93
C ALA A 64 -13.18 -1.84 -18.16
N ALA A 65 -12.64 -3.00 -17.79
CA ALA A 65 -13.32 -4.01 -16.98
C ALA A 65 -13.65 -3.52 -15.54
N ALA A 66 -12.88 -2.59 -14.98
CA ALA A 66 -13.20 -1.97 -13.70
C ALA A 66 -14.22 -0.83 -13.82
N VAL A 67 -14.28 -0.14 -14.97
CA VAL A 67 -15.17 1.01 -15.21
C VAL A 67 -16.57 0.58 -15.66
N GLU A 68 -16.67 -0.44 -16.52
CA GLU A 68 -17.92 -0.89 -17.13
C GLU A 68 -19.06 -1.17 -16.12
N PRO A 69 -18.82 -1.80 -14.94
CA PRO A 69 -19.87 -2.00 -13.94
C PRO A 69 -20.36 -0.70 -13.25
N PHE A 70 -19.65 0.42 -13.39
CA PHE A 70 -19.93 1.67 -12.68
C PHE A 70 -20.14 2.88 -13.60
N LYS A 71 -20.05 2.74 -14.93
CA LYS A 71 -20.10 3.86 -15.90
C LYS A 71 -21.33 4.79 -15.82
N ASP A 72 -22.41 4.35 -15.18
CA ASP A 72 -23.64 5.10 -14.90
C ASP A 72 -23.57 5.96 -13.61
N VAL A 73 -22.56 5.74 -12.76
CA VAL A 73 -22.43 6.33 -11.41
C VAL A 73 -21.01 6.75 -11.02
N VAL A 74 -19.97 6.36 -11.78
CA VAL A 74 -18.54 6.48 -11.42
C VAL A 74 -18.12 7.91 -11.05
N GLY A 75 -18.67 8.93 -11.72
CA GLY A 75 -18.43 10.34 -11.39
C GLY A 75 -19.19 10.92 -10.20
N SER A 76 -20.01 10.12 -9.49
CA SER A 76 -20.76 10.55 -8.30
C SER A 76 -20.60 9.53 -7.16
N PRO A 77 -19.63 9.73 -6.24
CA PRO A 77 -19.24 8.74 -5.22
C PRO A 77 -20.38 8.22 -4.34
N ASP A 78 -21.40 9.04 -4.08
CA ASP A 78 -22.60 8.68 -3.33
C ASP A 78 -23.56 7.75 -4.12
N ALA A 79 -23.74 8.00 -5.42
CA ALA A 79 -24.52 7.13 -6.30
C ALA A 79 -23.79 5.80 -6.56
N TRP A 80 -22.47 5.85 -6.65
CA TRP A 80 -21.59 4.68 -6.74
C TRP A 80 -21.67 3.83 -5.47
N ALA A 81 -21.45 4.42 -4.28
CA ALA A 81 -21.60 3.74 -2.99
C ALA A 81 -23.00 3.10 -2.85
N LYS A 82 -24.05 3.84 -3.22
CA LYS A 82 -25.42 3.32 -3.24
C LYS A 82 -25.59 2.13 -4.19
N LYS A 83 -25.03 2.17 -5.40
CA LYS A 83 -25.05 1.05 -6.35
C LYS A 83 -24.31 -0.18 -5.82
N CYS A 84 -23.17 0.00 -5.15
CA CYS A 84 -22.41 -1.07 -4.50
C CYS A 84 -23.23 -1.80 -3.43
N VAL A 85 -24.00 -1.07 -2.61
CA VAL A 85 -24.91 -1.68 -1.63
C VAL A 85 -26.11 -2.33 -2.31
N GLU A 86 -26.89 -1.57 -3.10
CA GLU A 86 -28.21 -2.01 -3.59
C GLU A 86 -28.16 -3.08 -4.69
N LYS A 87 -27.17 -3.04 -5.58
CA LYS A 87 -27.08 -3.96 -6.74
C LYS A 87 -25.99 -5.02 -6.59
N TYR A 88 -24.93 -4.73 -5.85
CA TYR A 88 -23.75 -5.62 -5.76
C TYR A 88 -23.55 -6.23 -4.36
N GLY A 89 -24.37 -5.84 -3.38
CA GLY A 89 -24.39 -6.47 -2.06
C GLY A 89 -23.10 -6.27 -1.28
N ALA A 90 -22.54 -5.07 -1.30
CA ALA A 90 -21.47 -4.67 -0.38
C ALA A 90 -21.96 -4.73 1.08
N ASP A 91 -21.19 -5.34 1.99
CA ASP A 91 -21.51 -5.30 3.43
C ASP A 91 -21.09 -3.95 4.04
N MET A 92 -20.07 -3.30 3.46
CA MET A 92 -19.46 -2.04 3.89
C MET A 92 -18.97 -1.25 2.66
N ILE A 93 -18.68 0.04 2.81
CA ILE A 93 -18.04 0.86 1.77
C ILE A 93 -16.68 1.38 2.26
N VAL A 94 -15.66 1.31 1.41
CA VAL A 94 -14.35 1.96 1.62
C VAL A 94 -14.23 3.10 0.62
N VAL A 95 -14.22 4.33 1.12
CA VAL A 95 -14.09 5.54 0.29
C VAL A 95 -12.60 5.91 0.21
N GLN A 96 -12.00 5.69 -0.96
CA GLN A 96 -10.64 6.09 -1.27
C GLN A 96 -10.62 7.59 -1.62
N LEU A 97 -10.04 8.39 -0.74
CA LEU A 97 -9.93 9.87 -0.82
C LEU A 97 -8.78 10.29 -1.75
N LYS A 98 -8.67 9.65 -2.92
CA LYS A 98 -7.54 9.85 -3.84
C LYS A 98 -7.41 11.30 -4.31
N SER A 99 -8.52 12.05 -4.38
CA SER A 99 -8.49 13.45 -4.80
C SER A 99 -7.80 14.39 -3.81
N THR A 100 -7.53 13.96 -2.57
CA THR A 100 -6.76 14.75 -1.60
C THR A 100 -5.26 14.59 -1.73
N ASP A 101 -4.72 13.81 -2.69
CA ASP A 101 -3.26 13.68 -2.87
C ASP A 101 -2.62 15.05 -3.20
N PRO A 102 -1.66 15.54 -2.41
CA PRO A 102 -0.95 16.80 -2.69
C PRO A 102 -0.16 16.83 -4.00
N ASN A 103 0.11 15.66 -4.59
CA ASN A 103 0.75 15.52 -5.89
C ASN A 103 -0.25 15.42 -7.05
N GLY A 104 -1.55 15.36 -6.75
CA GLY A 104 -2.66 15.19 -7.68
C GLY A 104 -3.60 16.39 -7.70
N MET A 105 -4.83 16.20 -7.20
CA MET A 105 -5.84 17.26 -7.14
C MET A 105 -5.80 18.11 -5.86
N ASP A 106 -5.03 17.70 -4.84
CA ASP A 106 -4.85 18.37 -3.54
C ASP A 106 -6.13 18.88 -2.85
N ARG A 107 -7.29 18.23 -3.07
CA ARG A 107 -8.59 18.72 -2.59
C ARG A 107 -8.58 18.98 -1.08
N SER A 108 -9.33 20.00 -0.66
CA SER A 108 -9.29 20.47 0.73
C SER A 108 -9.93 19.44 1.69
N PRO A 109 -9.51 19.42 2.98
CA PRO A 109 -10.20 18.68 4.04
C PRO A 109 -11.71 18.96 4.09
N ALA A 110 -12.12 20.20 3.82
CA ALA A 110 -13.52 20.60 3.79
C ALA A 110 -14.29 19.98 2.60
N ASP A 111 -13.64 19.76 1.46
CA ASP A 111 -14.27 19.11 0.30
C ASP A 111 -14.36 17.60 0.48
N ALA A 112 -13.31 16.97 1.03
CA ALA A 112 -13.34 15.56 1.44
C ALA A 112 -14.46 15.30 2.47
N ALA A 113 -14.64 16.19 3.45
CA ALA A 113 -15.75 16.12 4.41
C ALA A 113 -17.14 16.31 3.77
N LYS A 114 -17.28 17.14 2.72
CA LYS A 114 -18.53 17.23 1.93
C LYS A 114 -18.84 15.90 1.22
N VAL A 115 -17.83 15.25 0.62
CA VAL A 115 -18.00 13.93 -0.02
C VAL A 115 -18.38 12.87 1.01
N ALA A 116 -17.70 12.83 2.15
CA ALA A 116 -18.02 11.95 3.27
C ALA A 116 -19.48 12.13 3.75
N ALA A 117 -19.92 13.37 3.96
CA ALA A 117 -21.28 13.71 4.35
C ALA A 117 -22.33 13.44 3.25
N LYS A 118 -21.95 13.35 1.97
CA LYS A 118 -22.82 12.95 0.86
C LYS A 118 -23.03 11.43 0.86
N ILE A 119 -21.93 10.67 0.97
CA ILE A 119 -21.95 9.20 1.01
C ILE A 119 -22.72 8.68 2.24
N LEU A 120 -22.48 9.25 3.43
CA LEU A 120 -23.18 8.91 4.69
C LEU A 120 -24.67 9.31 4.73
N LYS A 121 -25.20 9.91 3.67
CA LYS A 121 -26.64 10.12 3.43
C LYS A 121 -27.22 9.20 2.36
N ALA A 122 -26.37 8.58 1.54
CA ALA A 122 -26.76 7.73 0.41
C ALA A 122 -26.74 6.23 0.71
N VAL A 123 -25.97 5.80 1.72
CA VAL A 123 -25.90 4.40 2.19
C VAL A 123 -26.22 4.29 3.68
N ASP A 124 -26.76 3.12 4.08
CA ASP A 124 -27.04 2.78 5.48
C ASP A 124 -26.03 1.79 6.10
N VAL A 125 -25.12 1.26 5.29
CA VAL A 125 -24.03 0.37 5.73
C VAL A 125 -22.85 1.15 6.36
N PRO A 126 -21.96 0.49 7.11
CA PRO A 126 -20.77 1.12 7.65
C PRO A 126 -19.80 1.59 6.55
N VAL A 127 -19.17 2.75 6.80
CA VAL A 127 -18.23 3.38 5.86
C VAL A 127 -16.87 3.56 6.53
N ILE A 128 -15.80 3.27 5.78
CA ILE A 128 -14.41 3.55 6.13
C ILE A 128 -13.90 4.60 5.14
N PHE A 129 -13.29 5.68 5.63
CA PHE A 129 -12.61 6.68 4.80
C PHE A 129 -11.11 6.36 4.78
N TRP A 130 -10.56 6.27 3.57
CA TRP A 130 -9.18 5.85 3.32
C TRP A 130 -8.44 6.97 2.60
N GLY A 131 -7.45 7.57 3.27
CA GLY A 131 -6.60 8.65 2.78
C GLY A 131 -5.57 8.21 1.73
N THR A 132 -4.47 8.94 1.68
CA THR A 132 -3.47 8.90 0.61
C THR A 132 -2.13 8.28 1.02
N ALA A 133 -1.96 7.94 2.31
CA ALA A 133 -0.68 7.63 2.96
C ALA A 133 0.30 8.82 2.94
N ASN A 134 -0.22 10.05 2.80
CA ASN A 134 0.52 11.27 3.04
C ASN A 134 0.21 11.74 4.46
N ASN A 135 1.08 11.41 5.42
CA ASN A 135 0.82 11.63 6.85
C ASN A 135 0.33 13.05 7.20
N GLN A 136 0.91 14.11 6.63
CA GLN A 136 0.48 15.48 6.91
C GLN A 136 -0.92 15.78 6.35
N LYS A 137 -1.18 15.44 5.08
CA LYS A 137 -2.48 15.70 4.44
C LYS A 137 -3.59 14.83 5.06
N ASP A 138 -3.28 13.57 5.35
CA ASP A 138 -4.22 12.63 5.98
C ASP A 138 -4.54 13.05 7.42
N GLU A 139 -3.64 13.69 8.18
CA GLU A 139 -4.01 14.35 9.43
C GLU A 139 -5.10 15.40 9.23
N GLU A 140 -4.88 16.37 8.33
CA GLU A 140 -5.83 17.46 8.07
C GLU A 140 -7.19 16.92 7.60
N VAL A 141 -7.18 16.02 6.62
CA VAL A 141 -8.38 15.42 6.00
C VAL A 141 -9.15 14.53 6.97
N LEU A 142 -8.48 13.57 7.63
CA LEU A 142 -9.17 12.59 8.46
C LEU A 142 -9.64 13.17 9.79
N LYS A 143 -8.98 14.21 10.33
CA LYS A 143 -9.51 14.99 11.47
C LYS A 143 -10.79 15.72 11.09
N GLN A 144 -10.83 16.39 9.93
CA GLN A 144 -12.03 17.10 9.47
C GLN A 144 -13.20 16.16 9.20
N ILE A 145 -12.94 14.96 8.64
CA ILE A 145 -13.94 13.90 8.46
C ILE A 145 -14.39 13.32 9.81
N SER A 146 -13.47 13.06 10.74
CA SER A 146 -13.77 12.55 12.08
C SER A 146 -14.78 13.43 12.82
N GLU A 147 -14.58 14.76 12.76
CA GLU A 147 -15.49 15.76 13.34
C GLU A 147 -16.83 15.81 12.61
N ALA A 148 -16.82 15.96 11.28
CA ALA A 148 -18.04 16.05 10.47
C ALA A 148 -18.90 14.77 10.54
N CYS A 149 -18.30 13.63 10.92
CA CYS A 149 -18.95 12.34 11.10
C CYS A 149 -19.19 11.98 12.58
N GLN A 150 -19.13 12.93 13.53
CA GLN A 150 -19.28 12.64 14.96
C GLN A 150 -20.51 11.76 15.25
N GLY A 151 -20.32 10.74 16.08
CA GLY A 151 -21.39 9.82 16.47
C GLY A 151 -21.81 8.80 15.41
N LYS A 152 -21.30 8.87 14.16
CA LYS A 152 -21.55 7.87 13.10
C LYS A 152 -20.71 6.60 13.25
N ASN A 153 -19.60 6.64 13.98
CA ASN A 153 -18.66 5.52 14.17
C ASN A 153 -18.11 4.99 12.83
N VAL A 154 -17.59 5.90 12.01
CA VAL A 154 -16.95 5.57 10.73
C VAL A 154 -15.55 5.00 10.97
N GLY A 155 -15.02 4.26 9.99
CA GLY A 155 -13.59 3.96 9.95
C GLY A 155 -12.78 5.13 9.41
N LEU A 156 -11.61 5.37 9.99
CA LEU A 156 -10.57 6.28 9.47
C LEU A 156 -9.33 5.44 9.13
N SER A 157 -8.70 5.70 8.00
CA SER A 157 -7.54 4.98 7.45
C SER A 157 -6.77 5.90 6.50
N PRO A 158 -5.45 5.75 6.28
CA PRO A 158 -4.52 4.98 7.07
C PRO A 158 -4.10 5.76 8.33
N ILE A 159 -4.06 5.09 9.48
CA ILE A 159 -3.37 5.62 10.66
C ILE A 159 -2.02 4.90 10.75
N GLU A 160 -0.93 5.65 10.70
CA GLU A 160 0.45 5.16 10.75
C GLU A 160 1.19 5.72 11.98
N GLU A 161 2.41 5.27 12.24
CA GLU A 161 3.26 5.84 13.29
C GLU A 161 3.52 7.34 13.10
N GLY A 162 3.46 7.87 11.86
CA GLY A 162 3.56 9.30 11.60
C GLY A 162 2.40 10.13 12.17
N ASN A 163 1.16 9.71 11.93
CA ASN A 163 -0.06 10.51 12.18
C ASN A 163 -0.93 10.05 13.39
N HIS A 164 -0.59 8.91 14.03
CA HIS A 164 -1.41 8.29 15.08
C HIS A 164 -1.82 9.21 16.23
N LYS A 165 -1.00 10.20 16.59
CA LYS A 165 -1.30 11.13 17.70
C LYS A 165 -2.48 12.03 17.38
N ALA A 166 -2.44 12.70 16.23
CA ALA A 166 -3.45 13.68 15.87
C ALA A 166 -4.77 13.02 15.43
N ILE A 167 -4.69 11.94 14.65
CA ILE A 167 -5.88 11.21 14.19
C ILE A 167 -6.45 10.34 15.31
N GLY A 168 -5.61 9.69 16.13
CA GLY A 168 -6.06 8.89 17.26
C GLY A 168 -6.79 9.70 18.33
N ALA A 169 -6.27 10.88 18.68
CA ALA A 169 -6.96 11.80 19.58
C ALA A 169 -8.31 12.29 19.02
N SER A 170 -8.37 12.58 17.71
CA SER A 170 -9.62 12.97 17.04
C SER A 170 -10.64 11.83 16.98
N ALA A 171 -10.21 10.61 16.67
CA ALA A 171 -11.06 9.43 16.66
C ALA A 171 -11.61 9.11 18.05
N LEU A 172 -10.81 9.28 19.11
CA LEU A 172 -11.25 9.16 20.51
C LEU A 172 -12.30 10.22 20.86
N ALA A 173 -12.07 11.48 20.52
CA ALA A 173 -12.98 12.60 20.81
C ALA A 173 -14.35 12.47 20.10
N TYR A 174 -14.36 12.03 18.83
CA TYR A 174 -15.57 11.94 18.02
C TYR A 174 -16.20 10.53 17.93
N GLY A 175 -15.58 9.54 18.59
CA GLY A 175 -16.09 8.17 18.77
C GLY A 175 -15.92 7.24 17.56
N GLN A 176 -14.97 7.55 16.68
CA GLN A 176 -14.70 6.81 15.43
C GLN A 176 -13.88 5.53 15.65
N THR A 177 -13.76 4.71 14.61
CA THR A 177 -12.93 3.51 14.58
C THR A 177 -11.70 3.75 13.70
N ILE A 178 -10.55 3.20 14.08
CA ILE A 178 -9.25 3.40 13.43
C ILE A 178 -8.87 2.14 12.64
N VAL A 179 -8.34 2.32 11.45
CA VAL A 179 -7.54 1.33 10.72
C VAL A 179 -6.07 1.67 10.94
N ALA A 180 -5.38 0.84 11.72
CA ALA A 180 -3.97 0.97 12.06
C ALA A 180 -3.12 0.31 10.96
N SER A 181 -2.61 1.12 10.04
CA SER A 181 -1.79 0.73 8.91
C SER A 181 -0.31 0.63 9.29
N SER A 182 0.30 -0.51 9.00
CA SER A 182 1.72 -0.79 9.27
C SER A 182 2.38 -1.48 8.06
N PRO A 183 3.63 -1.16 7.68
CA PRO A 183 4.23 -1.65 6.45
C PRO A 183 4.80 -3.07 6.59
N ILE A 184 3.94 -4.08 6.49
CA ILE A 184 4.29 -5.50 6.34
C ILE A 184 5.28 -6.00 7.43
N ASP A 185 5.07 -5.59 8.69
CA ASP A 185 5.75 -6.18 9.84
C ASP A 185 4.88 -6.28 11.10
N VAL A 186 5.01 -7.41 11.79
CA VAL A 186 4.21 -7.79 12.97
C VAL A 186 4.58 -6.94 14.20
N ASN A 187 5.84 -6.53 14.33
CA ASN A 187 6.31 -5.71 15.44
C ASN A 187 5.83 -4.27 15.25
N LEU A 188 5.87 -3.74 14.02
CA LEU A 188 5.31 -2.42 13.70
C LEU A 188 3.80 -2.36 13.93
N ALA A 189 3.04 -3.39 13.51
CA ALA A 189 1.62 -3.51 13.83
C ALA A 189 1.37 -3.46 15.35
N LYS A 190 2.15 -4.24 16.13
CA LYS A 190 2.07 -4.25 17.59
C LYS A 190 2.47 -2.91 18.23
N GLN A 191 3.52 -2.27 17.74
CA GLN A 191 4.00 -0.96 18.21
C GLN A 191 2.94 0.12 18.00
N LEU A 192 2.33 0.17 16.81
CA LEU A 192 1.24 1.09 16.51
C LEU A 192 0.01 0.87 17.40
N ASN A 193 -0.36 -0.38 17.66
CA ASN A 193 -1.47 -0.70 18.57
C ASN A 193 -1.16 -0.33 20.03
N ILE A 194 0.12 -0.43 20.46
CA ILE A 194 0.57 0.07 21.77
C ILE A 194 0.52 1.60 21.83
N LEU A 195 0.98 2.29 20.78
CA LEU A 195 0.94 3.76 20.69
C LEU A 195 -0.51 4.29 20.74
N LEU A 196 -1.44 3.66 20.03
CA LEU A 196 -2.87 3.97 20.08
C LEU A 196 -3.48 3.68 21.47
N GLY A 197 -3.13 2.55 22.09
CA GLY A 197 -3.54 2.22 23.45
C GLY A 197 -3.05 3.23 24.49
N ASN A 198 -1.82 3.72 24.36
CA ASN A 198 -1.23 4.76 25.22
C ASN A 198 -1.93 6.13 25.08
N LEU A 199 -2.62 6.38 23.95
CA LEU A 199 -3.47 7.56 23.76
C LEU A 199 -4.89 7.37 24.33
N GLY A 200 -5.20 6.20 24.90
CA GLY A 200 -6.54 5.86 25.41
C GLY A 200 -7.50 5.29 24.35
N VAL A 201 -7.03 4.99 23.13
CA VAL A 201 -7.85 4.30 22.12
C VAL A 201 -8.00 2.84 22.53
N SER A 202 -9.22 2.41 22.84
CA SER A 202 -9.51 1.00 23.14
C SER A 202 -9.34 0.14 21.88
N LEU A 203 -8.79 -1.07 22.04
CA LEU A 203 -8.50 -1.97 20.92
C LEU A 203 -9.78 -2.43 20.17
N ASN A 204 -10.96 -2.36 20.82
CA ASN A 204 -12.26 -2.59 20.17
C ASN A 204 -12.74 -1.43 19.25
N LYS A 205 -11.91 -0.39 19.09
CA LYS A 205 -12.02 0.67 18.08
C LYS A 205 -10.83 0.66 17.11
N VAL A 206 -10.07 -0.43 17.04
CA VAL A 206 -8.95 -0.61 16.10
C VAL A 206 -9.25 -1.77 15.15
N ILE A 207 -8.76 -1.67 13.92
CA ILE A 207 -8.65 -2.74 12.91
C ILE A 207 -7.20 -2.67 12.41
N ILE A 208 -6.51 -3.79 12.26
CA ILE A 208 -5.14 -3.81 11.74
C ILE A 208 -5.18 -3.83 10.21
N ASP A 209 -4.36 -3.00 9.57
CA ASP A 209 -3.96 -3.12 8.17
C ASP A 209 -2.44 -3.39 8.13
N PRO A 210 -2.00 -4.62 7.83
CA PRO A 210 -0.58 -4.95 7.74
C PRO A 210 0.04 -4.53 6.39
N THR A 211 -0.61 -3.63 5.66
CA THR A 211 -0.37 -3.27 4.26
C THR A 211 -0.60 -4.46 3.32
N THR A 212 -1.58 -4.31 2.44
CA THR A 212 -1.94 -5.33 1.45
C THR A 212 -0.95 -5.27 0.27
N GLY A 213 -0.42 -6.41 -0.16
CA GLY A 213 0.35 -6.56 -1.39
C GLY A 213 -0.50 -7.14 -2.53
N GLY A 214 -0.16 -6.79 -3.78
CA GLY A 214 -0.85 -7.32 -4.96
C GLY A 214 -0.42 -8.76 -5.31
N LEU A 215 -1.29 -9.51 -6.00
CA LEU A 215 -1.00 -10.86 -6.49
C LEU A 215 0.14 -10.80 -7.53
N GLY A 216 1.29 -11.39 -7.21
CA GLY A 216 2.53 -11.23 -8.00
C GLY A 216 3.35 -9.97 -7.67
N TYR A 217 2.86 -9.16 -6.73
CA TYR A 217 3.43 -7.89 -6.27
C TYR A 217 3.49 -7.85 -4.73
N GLY A 218 4.10 -8.87 -4.13
CA GLY A 218 4.40 -8.92 -2.69
C GLY A 218 3.29 -9.45 -1.77
N MET A 219 2.18 -9.96 -2.31
CA MET A 219 1.09 -10.60 -1.54
C MET A 219 1.62 -11.65 -0.55
N GLU A 220 2.66 -12.40 -0.91
CA GLU A 220 3.29 -13.42 -0.08
C GLU A 220 3.88 -12.89 1.24
N TYR A 221 4.36 -11.63 1.27
CA TYR A 221 4.85 -10.99 2.48
C TYR A 221 3.68 -10.59 3.39
N SER A 222 2.66 -9.92 2.85
CA SER A 222 1.45 -9.51 3.57
C SER A 222 0.68 -10.71 4.12
N TYR A 223 0.53 -11.77 3.32
CA TYR A 223 -0.05 -13.06 3.72
C TYR A 223 0.70 -13.67 4.92
N SER A 224 2.03 -13.77 4.83
CA SER A 224 2.87 -14.31 5.90
C SER A 224 2.83 -13.46 7.18
N VAL A 225 2.65 -12.15 7.07
CA VAL A 225 2.50 -11.23 8.20
C VAL A 225 1.12 -11.36 8.84
N MET A 226 0.05 -11.51 8.05
CA MET A 226 -1.30 -11.77 8.55
C MET A 226 -1.40 -13.09 9.31
N GLU A 227 -0.84 -14.19 8.76
CA GLU A 227 -0.75 -15.46 9.49
C GLU A 227 0.01 -15.28 10.81
N ARG A 228 1.18 -14.61 10.81
CA ARG A 228 1.95 -14.36 12.05
C ARG A 228 1.19 -13.50 13.07
N ILE A 229 0.41 -12.51 12.64
CA ILE A 229 -0.47 -11.71 13.51
C ILE A 229 -1.56 -12.61 14.14
N ARG A 230 -2.16 -13.52 13.35
CA ARG A 230 -3.14 -14.49 13.86
C ARG A 230 -2.51 -15.50 14.82
N MET A 231 -1.35 -16.06 14.50
CA MET A 231 -0.59 -16.95 15.39
C MET A 231 -0.30 -16.27 16.74
N ALA A 232 0.21 -15.03 16.73
CA ALA A 232 0.52 -14.29 17.95
C ALA A 232 -0.72 -14.05 18.82
N ALA A 233 -1.82 -13.61 18.20
CA ALA A 233 -3.08 -13.36 18.87
C ALA A 233 -3.74 -14.59 19.48
N LEU A 234 -3.74 -15.73 18.76
CA LEU A 234 -4.49 -16.94 19.11
C LEU A 234 -3.69 -17.98 19.91
N THR A 235 -2.35 -18.01 19.78
CA THR A 235 -1.49 -19.06 20.37
C THR A 235 -0.35 -18.53 21.24
N GLN A 236 -0.16 -17.21 21.31
CA GLN A 236 0.93 -16.57 22.08
C GLN A 236 0.42 -15.47 23.01
N GLU A 237 -0.91 -15.41 23.23
CA GLU A 237 -1.60 -14.47 24.12
C GLU A 237 -1.28 -12.98 23.84
N ASP A 238 -0.93 -12.63 22.60
CA ASP A 238 -0.54 -11.26 22.25
C ASP A 238 -1.77 -10.34 22.12
N ASP A 239 -2.22 -9.80 23.25
CA ASP A 239 -3.43 -8.96 23.37
C ASP A 239 -3.40 -7.73 22.44
N LYS A 240 -2.21 -7.20 22.11
CA LYS A 240 -2.01 -6.09 21.17
C LYS A 240 -2.19 -6.49 19.70
N LEU A 241 -2.39 -7.79 19.41
CA LEU A 241 -2.66 -8.34 18.07
C LEU A 241 -4.00 -9.11 18.00
N GLN A 242 -4.73 -9.21 19.12
CA GLN A 242 -6.10 -9.74 19.23
C GLN A 242 -7.15 -8.73 18.69
N ILE A 243 -6.90 -8.18 17.50
CA ILE A 243 -7.67 -7.12 16.86
C ILE A 243 -8.00 -7.55 15.42
N PRO A 244 -9.21 -7.33 14.88
CA PRO A 244 -9.58 -7.72 13.50
C PRO A 244 -8.64 -7.16 12.41
N ILE A 245 -8.53 -7.83 11.24
CA ILE A 245 -7.71 -7.38 10.09
C ILE A 245 -8.57 -6.92 8.92
N ILE A 246 -8.16 -5.86 8.22
CA ILE A 246 -8.65 -5.47 6.90
C ILE A 246 -7.56 -5.65 5.82
N ALA A 247 -7.94 -6.10 4.63
CA ALA A 247 -7.08 -6.14 3.45
C ALA A 247 -7.69 -5.30 2.30
N ASN A 248 -6.92 -4.35 1.75
CA ASN A 248 -7.34 -3.42 0.71
C ASN A 248 -7.10 -3.98 -0.71
N VAL A 249 -7.68 -5.15 -1.00
CA VAL A 249 -7.33 -5.98 -2.17
C VAL A 249 -7.61 -5.28 -3.51
N GLY A 250 -8.76 -4.64 -3.67
CA GLY A 250 -9.16 -4.00 -4.94
C GLY A 250 -8.17 -2.92 -5.42
N ASN A 251 -7.73 -2.04 -4.50
CA ASN A 251 -6.74 -0.99 -4.78
C ASN A 251 -5.41 -1.57 -5.26
N GLU A 252 -4.99 -2.71 -4.70
CA GLU A 252 -3.69 -3.33 -4.97
C GLU A 252 -3.68 -4.22 -6.21
N ILE A 253 -4.80 -4.88 -6.52
CA ILE A 253 -4.90 -5.76 -7.69
C ILE A 253 -5.15 -4.94 -8.96
N TRP A 254 -6.10 -4.01 -8.95
CA TRP A 254 -6.52 -3.32 -10.18
C TRP A 254 -5.55 -2.25 -10.67
N LYS A 255 -4.48 -1.95 -9.90
CA LYS A 255 -3.31 -1.18 -10.36
C LYS A 255 -2.19 -2.04 -10.97
N SER A 256 -2.32 -3.37 -10.95
CA SER A 256 -1.35 -4.29 -11.58
C SER A 256 -1.39 -4.17 -13.11
N LYS A 257 -0.24 -4.43 -13.76
CA LYS A 257 -0.12 -4.30 -15.22
C LYS A 257 -1.04 -5.30 -15.93
N GLU A 258 -1.15 -6.50 -15.38
CA GLU A 258 -1.95 -7.61 -15.91
C GLU A 258 -3.44 -7.28 -15.99
N CYS A 259 -3.96 -6.44 -15.08
CA CYS A 259 -5.34 -5.98 -15.11
C CYS A 259 -5.62 -4.95 -16.22
N GLY A 260 -4.59 -4.21 -16.67
CA GLY A 260 -4.69 -3.20 -17.73
C GLY A 260 -4.35 -3.70 -19.15
N LEU A 261 -3.61 -4.81 -19.29
CA LEU A 261 -3.16 -5.32 -20.58
C LEU A 261 -4.32 -5.83 -21.47
N SER A 262 -4.28 -5.46 -22.76
CA SER A 262 -5.22 -5.96 -23.78
C SER A 262 -4.98 -7.45 -24.13
N ILE A 263 -5.78 -8.02 -25.04
CA ILE A 263 -5.52 -9.37 -25.57
C ILE A 263 -4.43 -9.32 -26.66
N GLU A 264 -4.23 -8.16 -27.27
CA GLU A 264 -3.22 -7.88 -28.29
C GLU A 264 -1.83 -7.74 -27.69
N ASP A 265 -1.70 -7.04 -26.55
CA ASP A 265 -0.44 -6.86 -25.82
C ASP A 265 -0.01 -8.11 -25.04
N ALA A 266 -0.98 -8.94 -24.62
CA ALA A 266 -0.75 -10.08 -23.74
C ALA A 266 -1.60 -11.32 -24.13
N PRO A 267 -1.48 -11.83 -25.37
CA PRO A 267 -2.33 -12.90 -25.91
C PRO A 267 -2.29 -14.20 -25.09
N THR A 268 -1.14 -14.51 -24.49
CA THR A 268 -0.94 -15.69 -23.65
C THR A 268 -1.56 -15.58 -22.26
N LEU A 269 -1.99 -14.38 -21.82
CA LEU A 269 -2.66 -14.16 -20.54
C LEU A 269 -4.19 -14.24 -20.63
N GLY A 270 -4.75 -14.60 -21.79
CA GLY A 270 -6.19 -14.82 -21.97
C GLY A 270 -7.05 -13.57 -21.88
N ASP A 271 -8.37 -13.77 -21.74
CA ASP A 271 -9.38 -12.71 -21.72
C ASP A 271 -9.14 -11.68 -20.58
N PRO A 272 -8.93 -10.38 -20.89
CA PRO A 272 -8.52 -9.38 -19.89
C PRO A 272 -9.50 -9.19 -18.72
N GLU A 273 -10.81 -9.17 -18.98
CA GLU A 273 -11.82 -9.02 -17.92
C GLU A 273 -11.83 -10.24 -17.00
N ARG A 274 -11.89 -11.45 -17.56
CA ARG A 274 -11.83 -12.69 -16.76
C ARG A 274 -10.51 -12.78 -15.97
N ARG A 275 -9.38 -12.35 -16.55
CA ARG A 275 -8.09 -12.32 -15.84
C ARG A 275 -8.13 -11.40 -14.61
N ALA A 276 -8.52 -10.15 -14.77
CA ALA A 276 -8.50 -9.17 -13.67
C ALA A 276 -9.44 -9.56 -12.52
N ILE A 277 -10.66 -10.02 -12.84
CA ILE A 277 -11.64 -10.54 -11.86
C ILE A 277 -11.08 -11.78 -11.14
N THR A 278 -10.41 -12.67 -11.86
CA THR A 278 -9.79 -13.86 -11.25
C THR A 278 -8.64 -13.48 -10.32
N MET A 279 -7.78 -12.53 -10.70
CA MET A 279 -6.68 -12.05 -9.85
C MET A 279 -7.20 -11.46 -8.53
N GLU A 280 -8.27 -10.66 -8.57
CA GLU A 280 -8.90 -10.09 -7.38
C GLU A 280 -9.54 -11.18 -6.51
N THR A 281 -10.28 -12.11 -7.13
CA THR A 281 -10.93 -13.22 -6.42
C THR A 281 -9.91 -14.13 -5.74
N VAL A 282 -8.80 -14.45 -6.40
CA VAL A 282 -7.70 -15.27 -5.85
C VAL A 282 -7.02 -14.56 -4.68
N ALA A 283 -6.64 -13.29 -4.86
CA ALA A 283 -5.99 -12.51 -3.81
C ALA A 283 -6.88 -12.37 -2.56
N ALA A 284 -8.17 -12.06 -2.74
CA ALA A 284 -9.14 -12.00 -1.66
C ALA A 284 -9.29 -13.35 -0.94
N THR A 285 -9.32 -14.46 -1.67
CA THR A 285 -9.36 -15.81 -1.10
C THR A 285 -8.10 -16.10 -0.27
N CYS A 286 -6.91 -15.74 -0.75
CA CYS A 286 -5.67 -15.85 0.02
C CYS A 286 -5.72 -15.01 1.30
N TYR A 287 -6.14 -13.74 1.24
CA TYR A 287 -6.20 -12.88 2.42
C TYR A 287 -7.25 -13.33 3.46
N LEU A 288 -8.38 -13.90 3.02
CA LEU A 288 -9.34 -14.54 3.93
C LEU A 288 -8.73 -15.75 4.65
N LEU A 289 -7.95 -16.58 3.95
CA LEU A 289 -7.24 -17.72 4.55
C LEU A 289 -6.12 -17.29 5.52
N ALA A 290 -5.46 -16.16 5.25
CA ALA A 290 -4.49 -15.54 6.18
C ALA A 290 -5.14 -14.85 7.40
N GLY A 291 -6.48 -14.70 7.40
CA GLY A 291 -7.24 -14.14 8.52
C GLY A 291 -7.64 -12.68 8.39
N ALA A 292 -8.05 -12.25 7.18
CA ALA A 292 -8.80 -11.02 6.98
C ALA A 292 -10.24 -11.12 7.52
N ASP A 293 -10.63 -10.18 8.38
CA ASP A 293 -12.03 -9.97 8.80
C ASP A 293 -12.80 -9.09 7.80
N ILE A 294 -12.09 -8.22 7.07
CA ILE A 294 -12.62 -7.47 5.92
C ILE A 294 -11.70 -7.67 4.71
N VAL A 295 -12.29 -7.96 3.55
CA VAL A 295 -11.63 -7.75 2.25
C VAL A 295 -12.33 -6.63 1.49
N THR A 296 -11.57 -5.65 1.02
CA THR A 296 -12.05 -4.56 0.16
C THR A 296 -11.86 -4.95 -1.30
N LEU A 297 -12.95 -4.97 -2.08
CA LEU A 297 -12.96 -5.37 -3.49
C LEU A 297 -13.51 -4.24 -4.38
N ARG A 298 -13.17 -4.28 -5.66
CA ARG A 298 -13.64 -3.36 -6.69
C ARG A 298 -14.75 -3.96 -7.53
N HIS A 299 -14.54 -5.15 -8.10
CA HIS A 299 -15.41 -5.66 -9.14
C HIS A 299 -16.56 -6.53 -8.58
N PRO A 300 -17.82 -6.33 -9.01
CA PRO A 300 -18.97 -7.02 -8.42
C PRO A 300 -19.00 -8.53 -8.63
N GLU A 301 -18.42 -9.07 -9.70
CA GLU A 301 -18.25 -10.52 -9.85
C GLU A 301 -17.25 -11.10 -8.84
N SER A 302 -16.19 -10.35 -8.48
CA SER A 302 -15.28 -10.73 -7.39
C SER A 302 -16.03 -10.76 -6.06
N VAL A 303 -16.88 -9.75 -5.79
CA VAL A 303 -17.76 -9.71 -4.61
C VAL A 303 -18.68 -10.93 -4.57
N ARG A 304 -19.31 -11.31 -5.70
CA ARG A 304 -20.16 -12.49 -5.80
C ARG A 304 -19.39 -13.78 -5.48
N LEU A 305 -18.26 -14.01 -6.15
CA LEU A 305 -17.46 -15.23 -5.99
C LEU A 305 -16.87 -15.36 -4.59
N VAL A 306 -16.31 -14.27 -4.05
CA VAL A 306 -15.77 -14.25 -2.68
C VAL A 306 -16.89 -14.42 -1.63
N ARG A 307 -18.09 -13.88 -1.87
CA ARG A 307 -19.25 -14.12 -0.99
C ARG A 307 -19.69 -15.58 -1.01
N SER A 308 -19.67 -16.24 -2.17
CA SER A 308 -19.90 -17.69 -2.27
C SER A 308 -18.82 -18.51 -1.54
N PHE A 309 -17.54 -18.13 -1.65
CA PHE A 309 -16.45 -18.77 -0.91
C PHE A 309 -16.64 -18.65 0.62
N ILE A 310 -16.86 -17.43 1.14
CA ILE A 310 -17.11 -17.21 2.58
C ILE A 310 -18.33 -18.03 3.05
N GLN A 311 -19.43 -18.06 2.28
CA GLN A 311 -20.61 -18.82 2.66
C GLN A 311 -20.36 -20.34 2.72
N LEU A 312 -19.64 -20.91 1.75
CA LEU A 312 -19.30 -22.33 1.72
C LEU A 312 -18.34 -22.72 2.86
N MET A 313 -17.32 -21.89 3.13
CA MET A 313 -16.36 -22.12 4.22
C MET A 313 -17.00 -21.99 5.61
N VAL A 314 -18.08 -21.21 5.75
CA VAL A 314 -18.78 -21.00 7.04
C VAL A 314 -19.93 -21.98 7.26
N LYS A 315 -20.66 -22.37 6.22
CA LYS A 315 -21.88 -23.19 6.34
C LYS A 315 -21.70 -24.64 5.86
N GLY A 316 -20.60 -24.95 5.20
CA GLY A 316 -20.46 -26.16 4.40
C GLY A 316 -21.30 -26.12 3.12
N GLY A 317 -21.20 -27.18 2.31
CA GLY A 317 -21.90 -27.32 1.04
C GLY A 317 -20.96 -27.77 -0.09
N ALA A 318 -21.42 -27.61 -1.33
CA ALA A 318 -20.63 -27.86 -2.54
C ALA A 318 -20.66 -26.63 -3.46
N ALA A 319 -19.60 -26.41 -4.23
CA ALA A 319 -19.50 -25.27 -5.15
C ALA A 319 -20.25 -25.49 -6.48
N THR A 320 -21.06 -26.54 -6.61
CA THR A 320 -21.72 -26.95 -7.87
C THR A 320 -22.62 -25.88 -8.47
N ASP A 321 -23.24 -25.05 -7.63
CA ASP A 321 -24.17 -24.00 -8.05
C ASP A 321 -23.50 -22.63 -8.24
N VAL A 322 -22.18 -22.54 -8.02
CA VAL A 322 -21.40 -21.30 -8.14
C VAL A 322 -21.08 -21.05 -9.62
N LYS A 323 -21.89 -20.19 -10.25
CA LYS A 323 -21.72 -19.80 -11.66
C LYS A 323 -20.37 -19.17 -11.95
N GLU A 324 -19.82 -19.46 -13.14
CA GLU A 324 -18.65 -18.80 -13.74
C GLU A 324 -18.74 -17.26 -13.72
N ILE A 325 -17.61 -16.59 -13.96
CA ILE A 325 -17.55 -15.14 -14.21
C ILE A 325 -18.46 -14.77 -15.40
N THR A 326 -19.46 -13.95 -15.09
CA THR A 326 -20.35 -13.30 -16.05
C THR A 326 -19.62 -12.10 -16.63
N LYS A 327 -19.46 -12.07 -17.96
CA LYS A 327 -18.76 -11.00 -18.67
C LYS A 327 -19.66 -9.78 -18.87
N SER A 328 -19.08 -8.59 -18.76
CA SER A 328 -19.67 -7.31 -19.16
C SER A 328 -19.12 -6.83 -20.51
N LEU A 329 -17.86 -7.16 -20.83
CA LEU A 329 -17.20 -6.84 -22.09
C LEU A 329 -17.25 -8.01 -23.08
N PRO A 330 -17.13 -7.76 -24.40
CA PRO A 330 -17.02 -8.82 -25.41
C PRO A 330 -15.90 -9.84 -25.09
N LEU A 331 -16.10 -11.10 -25.49
CA LEU A 331 -15.13 -12.17 -25.23
C LEU A 331 -13.89 -12.02 -26.13
N ALA A 332 -12.75 -11.71 -25.53
CA ALA A 332 -11.48 -11.57 -26.21
C ALA A 332 -10.79 -12.94 -26.35
N LYS A 333 -10.22 -13.23 -27.53
CA LYS A 333 -9.46 -14.46 -27.80
C LYS A 333 -8.27 -14.17 -28.70
N ALA A 334 -7.09 -14.63 -28.29
CA ALA A 334 -5.91 -14.68 -29.16
C ALA A 334 -5.87 -15.99 -29.95
N ASP A 335 -5.31 -15.96 -31.16
CA ASP A 335 -4.87 -17.18 -31.84
C ASP A 335 -3.54 -17.65 -31.23
N LEU A 336 -3.64 -18.53 -30.23
CA LEU A 336 -2.48 -19.15 -29.58
C LEU A 336 -1.70 -20.09 -30.50
N ALA A 337 -2.29 -20.59 -31.61
CA ALA A 337 -1.61 -21.46 -32.55
C ALA A 337 -0.71 -20.65 -33.51
N ALA A 338 -1.15 -19.46 -33.93
CA ALA A 338 -0.34 -18.55 -34.75
C ALA A 338 0.94 -18.06 -34.05
N ILE A 339 0.93 -17.95 -32.72
CA ILE A 339 2.08 -17.52 -31.90
C ILE A 339 2.85 -18.68 -31.25
N ALA A 340 2.43 -19.94 -31.45
CA ALA A 340 3.08 -21.10 -30.83
C ALA A 340 4.48 -21.35 -31.44
N PRO A 341 5.51 -21.65 -30.63
CA PRO A 341 6.79 -22.12 -31.17
C PRO A 341 6.59 -23.49 -31.86
N LYS A 342 7.32 -23.71 -32.96
CA LYS A 342 7.27 -24.98 -33.70
C LYS A 342 7.62 -26.16 -32.75
N PRO A 343 6.84 -27.27 -32.75
CA PRO A 343 7.12 -28.42 -31.90
C PRO A 343 8.54 -28.96 -32.10
N VAL A 344 9.28 -29.12 -31.00
CA VAL A 344 10.61 -29.75 -31.01
C VAL A 344 10.43 -31.27 -31.04
N LEU A 345 10.30 -31.82 -32.24
CA LEU A 345 10.06 -33.26 -32.47
C LEU A 345 11.31 -34.14 -32.31
N THR A 346 12.46 -33.55 -31.99
CA THR A 346 13.73 -34.26 -31.79
C THR A 346 13.83 -34.81 -30.37
N ILE A 347 13.58 -36.11 -30.20
CA ILE A 347 14.02 -36.84 -29.01
C ILE A 347 15.54 -36.88 -29.04
N ALA A 348 16.19 -36.15 -28.11
CA ALA A 348 17.62 -36.28 -27.90
C ALA A 348 17.93 -37.70 -27.40
N LYS A 349 18.72 -38.46 -28.16
CA LYS A 349 19.37 -39.65 -27.61
C LYS A 349 20.38 -39.18 -26.57
N GLU A 350 20.41 -39.83 -25.41
CA GLU A 350 21.53 -39.66 -24.46
C GLU A 350 22.81 -40.24 -25.08
N GLU A 351 23.60 -39.41 -25.74
CA GLU A 351 24.99 -39.78 -26.07
C GLU A 351 25.85 -39.72 -24.80
N GLY A 352 26.68 -40.75 -24.62
CA GLY A 352 27.14 -41.17 -23.31
C GLY A 352 27.98 -40.15 -22.52
N LYS A 353 27.85 -40.22 -21.19
CA LYS A 353 28.62 -39.44 -20.19
C LYS A 353 30.10 -39.32 -20.54
N ALA A 354 30.52 -38.14 -21.02
CA ALA A 354 31.93 -37.77 -21.07
C ALA A 354 32.52 -37.72 -19.64
N LYS A 355 33.76 -38.19 -19.47
CA LYS A 355 34.44 -38.18 -18.16
C LYS A 355 34.70 -36.74 -17.68
N PRO A 356 34.58 -36.46 -16.36
CA PRO A 356 35.00 -35.17 -15.83
C PRO A 356 36.51 -34.97 -15.98
N ALA A 357 36.91 -33.85 -16.57
CA ALA A 357 38.31 -33.43 -16.64
C ALA A 357 38.79 -32.89 -15.28
N LYS A 358 40.08 -33.04 -14.97
CA LYS A 358 40.69 -32.52 -13.74
C LYS A 358 40.64 -30.98 -13.70
N PRO A 359 40.50 -30.35 -12.52
CA PRO A 359 40.72 -28.92 -12.36
C PRO A 359 42.12 -28.50 -12.81
N LYS A 360 42.23 -27.32 -13.44
CA LYS A 360 43.48 -26.55 -13.54
C LYS A 360 43.37 -25.30 -12.66
N GLU A 361 44.51 -24.83 -12.19
CA GLU A 361 44.63 -23.76 -11.21
C GLU A 361 44.13 -22.40 -11.72
N ALA A 362 43.68 -21.56 -10.79
CA ALA A 362 43.25 -20.19 -11.07
C ALA A 362 44.46 -19.23 -11.13
N PRO A 363 44.63 -18.46 -12.22
CA PRO A 363 45.57 -17.35 -12.25
C PRO A 363 45.19 -16.28 -11.22
N LYS A 364 46.18 -15.73 -10.50
CA LYS A 364 45.98 -14.63 -9.55
C LYS A 364 45.54 -13.35 -10.27
N ALA A 365 44.69 -12.57 -9.61
CA ALA A 365 44.36 -11.21 -10.07
C ALA A 365 45.60 -10.30 -10.04
N ALA A 366 45.74 -9.45 -11.06
CA ALA A 366 46.74 -8.39 -11.14
C ALA A 366 46.05 -7.04 -11.44
N ALA A 367 46.73 -5.94 -11.12
CA ALA A 367 46.13 -4.61 -10.97
C ALA A 367 45.44 -4.05 -12.24
N LYS A 368 44.37 -3.29 -12.02
CA LYS A 368 43.72 -2.42 -13.01
C LYS A 368 44.41 -1.03 -12.97
N PRO A 369 44.94 -0.50 -14.08
CA PRO A 369 45.49 0.86 -14.11
C PRO A 369 44.38 1.92 -14.25
N GLU A 370 44.67 3.13 -13.78
CA GLU A 370 43.81 4.31 -13.90
C GLU A 370 43.72 4.84 -15.34
N LYS A 371 42.67 5.60 -15.66
CA LYS A 371 42.80 6.69 -16.65
C LYS A 371 41.79 7.83 -16.41
N LYS A 372 42.21 9.01 -16.86
CA LYS A 372 41.67 10.35 -16.58
C LYS A 372 40.21 10.55 -17.02
N ALA A 373 39.58 11.54 -16.39
CA ALA A 373 38.33 12.15 -16.86
C ALA A 373 38.56 13.08 -18.06
N GLU A 374 37.52 13.25 -18.88
CA GLU A 374 37.33 14.42 -19.75
C GLU A 374 35.81 14.66 -19.94
N ALA A 375 35.41 15.88 -20.32
CA ALA A 375 34.01 16.33 -20.24
C ALA A 375 33.24 16.24 -21.58
N PRO A 376 31.90 16.06 -21.57
CA PRO A 376 31.08 16.17 -22.78
C PRO A 376 30.80 17.64 -23.14
N LYS A 377 30.99 18.00 -24.41
CA LYS A 377 30.47 19.23 -25.03
C LYS A 377 29.16 18.93 -25.80
N ALA A 378 28.43 19.99 -26.15
CA ALA A 378 27.29 19.99 -27.09
C ALA A 378 27.72 19.54 -28.52
N ALA A 379 26.84 19.33 -29.51
CA ALA A 379 25.45 19.79 -29.73
C ALA A 379 24.65 18.71 -30.56
N PRO A 380 23.66 18.94 -31.48
CA PRO A 380 23.33 20.13 -32.30
C PRO A 380 21.83 20.53 -32.56
N ALA A 381 21.65 21.84 -32.75
CA ALA A 381 20.85 22.56 -33.76
C ALA A 381 19.51 22.03 -34.35
N LYS A 382 18.50 22.92 -34.30
CA LYS A 382 17.78 23.50 -35.47
C LYS A 382 17.74 25.04 -35.26
N GLU A 383 17.45 25.95 -36.20
CA GLU A 383 16.79 25.91 -37.53
C GLU A 383 17.55 26.75 -38.60
N LYS A 384 16.98 26.88 -39.82
CA LYS A 384 17.34 27.86 -40.88
C LYS A 384 16.23 28.93 -40.97
N VAL A 385 16.38 30.13 -41.53
CA VAL A 385 16.33 30.47 -42.99
C VAL A 385 16.58 32.01 -43.12
N VAL A 386 17.72 32.49 -43.69
CA VAL A 386 17.91 33.10 -45.04
C VAL A 386 17.71 34.64 -45.16
N GLU A 387 18.80 35.34 -45.55
CA GLU A 387 18.94 36.59 -46.37
C GLU A 387 18.12 37.89 -46.05
N MET A 388 18.52 39.14 -46.40
CA MET A 388 19.68 39.66 -47.15
C MET A 388 20.14 41.09 -46.72
N LYS A 389 21.33 41.47 -47.20
CA LYS A 389 22.08 42.78 -47.21
C LYS A 389 21.32 44.03 -47.75
N PRO A 390 21.90 45.28 -47.79
CA PRO A 390 22.97 45.94 -46.98
C PRO A 390 22.78 47.48 -46.69
N LYS A 391 23.84 48.17 -46.21
CA LYS A 391 24.16 49.64 -46.30
C LYS A 391 23.32 50.63 -45.44
N ALA A 392 23.79 51.85 -45.10
CA ALA A 392 25.13 52.49 -45.05
C ALA A 392 25.10 53.76 -44.11
N GLU A 393 26.20 54.51 -44.03
CA GLU A 393 26.48 55.60 -43.06
C GLU A 393 25.71 56.95 -43.22
N ASP A 394 25.94 57.87 -42.25
CA ASP A 394 26.07 59.34 -42.42
C ASP A 394 24.83 60.25 -42.69
N GLN A 395 24.81 61.56 -42.35
CA GLN A 395 25.50 62.38 -41.32
C GLN A 395 24.78 63.77 -41.17
N GLU A 396 25.13 64.57 -40.15
CA GLU A 396 24.92 66.05 -39.99
C GLU A 396 23.46 66.64 -40.03
N LYS A 397 23.03 67.72 -39.34
CA LYS A 397 23.57 68.97 -38.70
C LYS A 397 23.44 70.28 -39.52
N ALA A 398 22.34 71.02 -39.29
CA ALA A 398 22.23 72.49 -39.32
C ALA A 398 21.05 72.88 -38.40
N LYS A 399 21.12 73.84 -37.45
CA LYS A 399 21.20 75.32 -37.58
C LYS A 399 20.04 75.90 -38.42
N ALA A 400 19.24 76.86 -37.96
CA ALA A 400 19.09 77.54 -36.65
C ALA A 400 17.63 78.11 -36.56
N ASP A 401 17.18 79.10 -35.77
CA ASP A 401 17.78 80.10 -34.87
C ASP A 401 16.69 80.65 -33.88
N ALA A 402 16.65 81.96 -33.60
CA ALA A 402 15.54 82.75 -33.01
C ALA A 402 15.25 82.60 -31.49
N GLU A 403 16.25 82.94 -30.67
CA GLU A 403 16.06 83.21 -29.24
C GLU A 403 15.59 84.67 -28.98
N ALA A 404 14.64 84.91 -28.06
CA ALA A 404 14.61 86.01 -27.06
C ALA A 404 13.19 86.51 -26.62
N LYS A 405 12.54 85.82 -25.65
CA LYS A 405 11.90 86.43 -24.44
C LYS A 405 11.16 85.43 -23.52
N SER A 406 11.89 84.54 -22.86
CA SER A 406 11.41 83.83 -21.65
C SER A 406 12.51 83.35 -20.69
N LYS A 407 13.78 83.72 -20.92
CA LYS A 407 14.90 83.46 -19.99
C LYS A 407 14.80 84.38 -18.76
N ALA A 408 14.00 83.95 -17.78
CA ALA A 408 14.03 84.44 -16.40
C ALA A 408 13.46 83.39 -15.43
N GLU A 409 12.28 82.83 -15.71
CA GLU A 409 11.56 81.95 -14.77
C GLU A 409 11.81 80.44 -14.98
N ALA A 410 12.41 80.05 -16.10
CA ALA A 410 12.67 78.63 -16.41
C ALA A 410 13.84 78.03 -15.63
N GLU A 411 14.94 78.76 -15.45
CA GLU A 411 16.19 78.21 -14.88
C GLU A 411 16.11 77.95 -13.36
N ALA A 412 15.26 78.68 -12.64
CA ALA A 412 15.04 78.47 -11.21
C ALA A 412 14.31 77.14 -10.93
N LYS A 413 13.31 76.78 -11.75
CA LYS A 413 12.54 75.54 -11.57
C LYS A 413 13.33 74.30 -11.97
N VAL A 414 14.04 74.34 -13.10
CA VAL A 414 14.77 73.17 -13.63
C VAL A 414 15.88 72.69 -12.69
N LYS A 415 16.58 73.60 -11.98
CA LYS A 415 17.59 73.18 -10.99
C LYS A 415 16.97 72.53 -9.75
N ALA A 416 15.88 73.09 -9.21
CA ALA A 416 15.22 72.54 -8.02
C ALA A 416 14.64 71.13 -8.27
N ASP A 417 13.99 70.91 -9.42
CA ASP A 417 13.43 69.61 -9.79
C ASP A 417 14.54 68.56 -10.02
N ALA A 418 15.62 68.93 -10.71
CA ALA A 418 16.74 68.04 -10.97
C ALA A 418 17.46 67.60 -9.69
N GLU A 419 17.71 68.51 -8.74
CA GLU A 419 18.43 68.19 -7.50
C GLU A 419 17.55 67.36 -6.53
N ALA A 420 16.25 67.63 -6.47
CA ALA A 420 15.29 66.81 -5.71
C ALA A 420 15.19 65.39 -6.29
N LYS A 421 15.08 65.26 -7.62
CA LYS A 421 14.95 63.97 -8.30
C LYS A 421 16.23 63.13 -8.20
N ALA A 422 17.41 63.75 -8.31
CA ALA A 422 18.70 63.08 -8.12
C ALA A 422 18.86 62.53 -6.69
N LYS A 423 18.44 63.29 -5.66
CA LYS A 423 18.40 62.78 -4.27
C LYS A 423 17.40 61.63 -4.11
N ALA A 424 16.22 61.73 -4.70
CA ALA A 424 15.21 60.67 -4.62
C ALA A 424 15.67 59.36 -5.28
N GLU A 425 16.31 59.41 -6.46
CA GLU A 425 16.85 58.20 -7.10
C GLU A 425 18.05 57.60 -6.35
N ALA A 426 18.92 58.42 -5.77
CA ALA A 426 20.04 57.95 -4.96
C ALA A 426 19.56 57.25 -3.66
N ASP A 427 18.58 57.85 -2.99
CA ASP A 427 18.02 57.34 -1.72
C ASP A 427 17.02 56.18 -1.93
N ALA A 428 16.50 56.00 -3.16
CA ALA A 428 15.79 54.80 -3.57
C ALA A 428 16.77 53.63 -3.86
N LYS A 429 17.84 53.88 -4.64
CA LYS A 429 18.84 52.85 -4.96
C LYS A 429 19.58 52.34 -3.72
N SER A 430 19.95 53.23 -2.79
CA SER A 430 20.60 52.83 -1.53
C SER A 430 19.71 51.91 -0.69
N LYS A 431 18.40 52.18 -0.62
CA LYS A 431 17.42 51.36 0.11
C LYS A 431 17.11 50.05 -0.60
N GLU A 432 17.11 50.03 -1.93
CA GLU A 432 16.93 48.79 -2.69
C GLU A 432 18.15 47.86 -2.59
N GLU A 433 19.37 48.39 -2.65
CA GLU A 433 20.59 47.62 -2.39
C GLU A 433 20.65 47.12 -0.93
N ALA A 434 20.35 47.98 0.04
CA ALA A 434 20.30 47.59 1.45
C ALA A 434 19.25 46.49 1.71
N ARG A 435 18.07 46.61 1.10
CA ARG A 435 17.03 45.58 1.17
C ARG A 435 17.48 44.27 0.54
N LYS A 436 17.96 44.28 -0.71
CA LYS A 436 18.43 43.05 -1.39
C LYS A 436 19.54 42.36 -0.61
N LYS A 437 20.47 43.12 -0.04
CA LYS A 437 21.57 42.59 0.78
C LYS A 437 21.10 41.99 2.11
N ALA A 438 20.08 42.58 2.74
CA ALA A 438 19.44 42.01 3.94
C ALA A 438 18.61 40.77 3.61
N GLU A 439 17.91 40.76 2.48
CA GLU A 439 17.07 39.67 1.99
C GLU A 439 17.93 38.45 1.57
N GLU A 440 19.08 38.70 0.94
CA GLU A 440 20.09 37.68 0.60
C GLU A 440 20.80 37.09 1.84
N ASP A 441 21.14 37.93 2.84
CA ASP A 441 21.76 37.49 4.09
C ASP A 441 20.77 36.72 4.98
N ALA A 442 19.49 37.12 5.00
CA ALA A 442 18.41 36.35 5.62
C ALA A 442 18.19 35.00 4.92
N ALA A 443 18.15 34.97 3.59
CA ALA A 443 18.03 33.74 2.82
C ALA A 443 19.20 32.76 3.07
N LYS A 444 20.44 33.27 3.15
CA LYS A 444 21.62 32.47 3.51
C LYS A 444 21.52 31.88 4.92
N LYS A 445 21.11 32.68 5.91
CA LYS A 445 20.91 32.21 7.29
C LYS A 445 19.78 31.18 7.41
N ALA A 446 18.69 31.36 6.67
CA ALA A 446 17.59 30.39 6.60
C ALA A 446 18.04 29.06 5.94
N ALA A 447 18.77 29.13 4.83
CA ALA A 447 19.31 27.95 4.15
C ALA A 447 20.35 27.21 5.00
N GLU A 448 21.21 27.93 5.73
CA GLU A 448 22.19 27.32 6.63
C GLU A 448 21.50 26.67 7.84
N ALA A 449 20.49 27.31 8.44
CA ALA A 449 19.70 26.72 9.52
C ALA A 449 18.94 25.46 9.05
N ALA A 450 18.29 25.50 7.89
CA ALA A 450 17.63 24.35 7.31
C ALA A 450 18.60 23.18 7.04
N LYS A 451 19.81 23.46 6.52
CA LYS A 451 20.85 22.46 6.30
C LYS A 451 21.33 21.84 7.62
N ARG A 452 21.60 22.65 8.65
CA ARG A 452 22.01 22.16 9.98
C ARG A 452 20.93 21.28 10.61
N ASN A 453 19.66 21.69 10.55
CA ASN A 453 18.54 20.90 11.08
C ASN A 453 18.40 19.55 10.34
N ALA A 454 18.53 19.54 9.01
CA ALA A 454 18.48 18.30 8.22
C ALA A 454 19.67 17.37 8.51
N GLU A 455 20.88 17.91 8.71
CA GLU A 455 22.07 17.13 9.10
C GLU A 455 21.94 16.56 10.52
N GLU A 456 21.37 17.32 11.47
CA GLU A 456 21.10 16.85 12.82
C GLU A 456 19.99 15.78 12.87
N GLU A 457 18.90 15.96 12.13
CA GLU A 457 17.83 14.97 12.02
C GLU A 457 18.33 13.67 11.36
N ALA A 458 19.13 13.77 10.29
CA ALA A 458 19.76 12.62 9.65
C ALA A 458 20.71 11.88 10.61
N ARG A 459 21.49 12.62 11.41
CA ARG A 459 22.40 12.06 12.42
C ARG A 459 21.63 11.37 13.56
N ASN A 460 20.54 11.95 14.02
CA ASN A 460 19.68 11.36 15.04
C ASN A 460 18.96 10.10 14.53
N LYS A 461 18.47 10.12 13.27
CA LYS A 461 17.91 8.93 12.60
C LYS A 461 18.96 7.83 12.36
N ALA A 462 20.21 8.18 12.08
CA ALA A 462 21.30 7.22 11.97
C ALA A 462 21.62 6.56 13.32
N ARG A 463 21.77 7.37 14.38
CA ARG A 463 22.03 6.90 15.74
C ARG A 463 20.90 6.01 16.27
N ALA A 464 19.63 6.38 16.06
CA ALA A 464 18.50 5.57 16.47
C ALA A 464 18.51 4.17 15.85
N LYS A 465 18.86 4.06 14.55
CA LYS A 465 19.00 2.77 13.85
C LYS A 465 20.19 1.94 14.34
N GLU A 466 21.25 2.58 14.83
CA GLU A 466 22.40 1.90 15.44
C GLU A 466 22.03 1.35 16.82
N GLU A 467 21.37 2.15 17.67
CA GLU A 467 20.86 1.73 18.97
C GLU A 467 19.77 0.63 18.86
N GLU A 468 18.89 0.70 17.85
CA GLU A 468 17.91 -0.35 17.53
C GLU A 468 18.60 -1.67 17.11
N LYS A 469 19.59 -1.59 16.22
CA LYS A 469 20.37 -2.74 15.74
C LYS A 469 21.11 -3.45 16.86
N ASP A 470 21.69 -2.70 17.80
CA ASP A 470 22.40 -3.27 18.95
C ASP A 470 21.43 -3.88 19.97
N GLN A 471 20.27 -3.25 20.21
CA GLN A 471 19.19 -3.86 21.00
C GLN A 471 18.68 -5.16 20.36
N LEU A 472 18.52 -5.19 19.03
CA LEU A 472 18.14 -6.39 18.29
C LEU A 472 19.22 -7.49 18.37
N LEU A 473 20.50 -7.12 18.35
CA LEU A 473 21.62 -8.06 18.53
C LEU A 473 21.60 -8.67 19.94
N ALA A 474 21.45 -7.85 20.98
CA ALA A 474 21.35 -8.28 22.36
C ALA A 474 20.12 -9.18 22.60
N LEU A 475 18.96 -8.84 22.01
CA LEU A 475 17.75 -9.67 22.07
C LEU A 475 17.94 -11.02 21.36
N ARG A 476 18.66 -11.06 20.23
CA ARG A 476 19.02 -12.31 19.54
C ARG A 476 19.95 -13.17 20.40
N GLN A 477 20.96 -12.59 21.04
CA GLN A 477 21.85 -13.29 21.97
C GLN A 477 21.08 -13.86 23.17
N LYS A 478 20.20 -13.06 23.80
CA LYS A 478 19.35 -13.51 24.92
C LYS A 478 18.46 -14.69 24.51
N ARG A 479 17.80 -14.62 23.35
CA ARG A 479 16.95 -15.70 22.81
C ARG A 479 17.76 -16.93 22.36
N ALA A 480 19.04 -16.78 22.02
CA ALA A 480 19.93 -17.91 21.73
C ALA A 480 20.29 -18.68 23.02
N ALA A 481 20.74 -17.96 24.06
CA ALA A 481 21.04 -18.55 25.36
C ALA A 481 19.81 -19.20 26.03
N GLU A 482 18.62 -18.59 25.86
CA GLU A 482 17.35 -19.17 26.31
C GLU A 482 17.01 -20.48 25.58
N ARG A 483 17.22 -20.54 24.25
CA ARG A 483 17.06 -21.77 23.46
C ARG A 483 18.06 -22.85 23.85
N GLU A 484 19.32 -22.50 24.08
CA GLU A 484 20.36 -23.42 24.53
C GLU A 484 20.02 -24.00 25.92
N LYS A 485 19.54 -23.17 26.85
CA LYS A 485 19.03 -23.63 28.16
C LYS A 485 17.85 -24.58 28.02
N VAL A 486 16.86 -24.25 27.19
CA VAL A 486 15.69 -25.13 26.94
C VAL A 486 16.09 -26.41 26.21
N GLU A 487 17.12 -26.39 25.34
CA GLU A 487 17.65 -27.62 24.75
C GLU A 487 18.40 -28.47 25.78
N ALA A 488 19.19 -27.87 26.67
CA ALA A 488 19.84 -28.58 27.77
C ALA A 488 18.83 -29.23 28.74
N GLU A 489 17.77 -28.51 29.10
CA GLU A 489 16.65 -29.03 29.91
C GLU A 489 15.92 -30.19 29.20
N ARG A 490 15.68 -30.06 27.89
CA ARG A 490 15.10 -31.14 27.07
C ARG A 490 16.03 -32.35 26.94
N ARG A 491 17.35 -32.15 26.83
CA ARG A 491 18.34 -33.25 26.81
C ARG A 491 18.42 -33.96 28.16
N ALA A 492 18.31 -33.23 29.27
CA ALA A 492 18.22 -33.83 30.60
C ALA A 492 16.96 -34.70 30.73
N ALA A 493 15.77 -34.16 30.39
CA ALA A 493 14.50 -34.90 30.40
C ALA A 493 14.49 -36.11 29.44
N ALA A 494 15.19 -36.02 28.30
CA ALA A 494 15.33 -37.14 27.37
C ALA A 494 16.18 -38.30 27.92
N GLY A 495 17.01 -38.06 28.94
CA GLY A 495 17.82 -39.09 29.60
C GLY A 495 17.02 -40.11 30.40
N GLU A 496 15.82 -39.77 30.86
CA GLU A 496 14.93 -40.66 31.63
C GLU A 496 14.01 -41.52 30.75
N ALA A 497 13.95 -41.26 29.44
CA ALA A 497 13.06 -41.95 28.52
C ALA A 497 13.61 -43.34 28.14
N ALA A 498 13.05 -44.40 28.76
CA ALA A 498 13.45 -45.78 28.51
C ALA A 498 13.45 -46.15 27.00
N PRO A 499 14.49 -46.82 26.48
CA PRO A 499 14.69 -47.00 25.05
C PRO A 499 13.65 -47.95 24.44
N LYS A 500 12.90 -47.44 23.45
CA LYS A 500 11.96 -48.23 22.64
C LYS A 500 12.73 -49.25 21.80
N LYS A 501 12.79 -50.50 22.26
CA LYS A 501 13.36 -51.62 21.48
C LYS A 501 12.61 -51.77 20.15
N ALA A 502 13.35 -52.00 19.07
CA ALA A 502 12.77 -52.38 17.79
C ALA A 502 12.01 -53.72 17.92
N ALA A 503 10.95 -53.91 17.14
CA ALA A 503 10.21 -55.16 17.11
C ALA A 503 11.11 -56.32 16.67
N ALA A 504 11.00 -57.47 17.34
CA ALA A 504 11.93 -58.61 17.20
C ALA A 504 11.89 -59.31 15.83
N ARG A 505 11.01 -58.90 14.91
CA ARG A 505 10.91 -59.41 13.54
C ARG A 505 10.56 -58.25 12.61
N GLN A 506 11.39 -57.99 11.60
CA GLN A 506 11.01 -57.07 10.53
C GLN A 506 10.17 -57.82 9.49
N ALA A 507 9.05 -57.21 9.08
CA ALA A 507 8.22 -57.71 8.00
C ALA A 507 8.99 -57.71 6.67
N GLY A 508 8.83 -58.76 5.87
CA GLY A 508 9.45 -58.89 4.55
C GLY A 508 8.95 -57.84 3.56
N LEU A 509 9.53 -57.83 2.36
CA LEU A 509 9.03 -56.97 1.26
C LEU A 509 7.63 -57.41 0.84
N VAL A 510 7.37 -58.72 0.80
CA VAL A 510 6.07 -59.32 0.45
C VAL A 510 5.01 -58.97 1.50
N ASP A 511 5.30 -59.18 2.78
CA ASP A 511 4.40 -58.83 3.90
C ASP A 511 3.99 -57.35 3.84
N ARG A 512 4.95 -56.45 3.60
CA ARG A 512 4.70 -55.00 3.44
C ARG A 512 3.94 -54.64 2.17
N LEU A 513 4.02 -55.44 1.11
CA LEU A 513 3.20 -55.27 -0.09
C LEU A 513 1.75 -55.71 0.17
N ILE A 514 1.55 -56.80 0.93
CA ILE A 514 0.23 -57.27 1.35
C ILE A 514 -0.44 -56.25 2.28
N GLU A 515 0.23 -55.79 3.34
CA GLU A 515 -0.31 -54.74 4.24
C GLU A 515 -0.72 -53.46 3.48
N ASN A 516 0.05 -53.04 2.46
CA ASN A 516 -0.32 -51.88 1.65
C ASN A 516 -1.50 -52.19 0.71
N LEU A 517 -1.59 -53.39 0.13
CA LEU A 517 -2.71 -53.81 -0.71
C LEU A 517 -4.02 -53.89 0.09
N ASP A 518 -3.99 -54.46 1.29
CA ASP A 518 -5.17 -54.56 2.16
C ASP A 518 -5.58 -53.17 2.68
N ARG A 519 -4.62 -52.30 3.03
CA ARG A 519 -4.90 -50.90 3.39
C ARG A 519 -5.51 -50.09 2.24
N ILE A 520 -5.15 -50.37 0.99
CA ILE A 520 -5.70 -49.70 -0.20
C ILE A 520 -7.08 -50.25 -0.56
N HIS A 521 -7.27 -51.57 -0.51
CA HIS A 521 -8.50 -52.23 -0.97
C HIS A 521 -9.55 -52.49 0.12
N LYS A 522 -9.22 -52.29 1.40
CA LYS A 522 -10.09 -52.52 2.57
C LYS A 522 -10.74 -53.92 2.57
N ARG A 523 -9.90 -54.94 2.48
CA ARG A 523 -10.29 -56.35 2.71
C ARG A 523 -10.10 -56.74 4.17
#